data_AF-A0A6A4BYJ4-F1
#
_entry.id   AF-A0A6A4BYJ4-F1
#
_cell.length_a   1.000
_cell.length_b   1.000
_cell.length_c   1.000
_cell.angle_alpha   90.00
_cell.angle_beta   90.00
_cell.angle_gamma   90.00
#
_symmetry.space_group_name_H-M   'P 1'
#
loop_
_entity.id
_entity.type
_entity.pdbx_description
1 polymer ?
#
loop_
_entity_poly.entity_id
_entity_poly.type
_entity_poly.pdbx_seq_one_letter_code
_entity_poly.pdbx_strand_id
1 'polypeptide(L)'
;MPKNLTEKVIQLASSGDLQTLQLTNRYLPELPEELRHCKGMRHLTLEYTHMYTLPDWIKELTKLDHLESKFTSPVVSLPDDMFDDMSSLTFIHFAAFLPMKRLPSFTGLTSLKSLTLAVFLSLEELPALDSLHRLEKFVMNSFPSINNLPDLAPVKNVKSLIMIDRGTWCCNGFLGQCNLDHPMCQVHPLWGTPAATCLSSSDPKATPATLDLLAKYPSCTDLILPGSLEGPPTQATMDPCKGTLYRQCVDPSGVESMCYNARFMGIACDTNPFPIKMRRLQIARGIGDPCDPEYEAWLGCR
;
A
#
# COMPACT_ATOMS: atom_id res chain seq x y z
N MET A 1 12.28 18.48 6.45
CA MET A 1 13.18 17.32 6.21
C MET A 1 13.07 16.37 7.40
N PRO A 2 12.93 15.05 7.17
CA PRO A 2 12.84 14.08 8.25
C PRO A 2 14.15 14.04 9.06
N LYS A 3 14.03 13.85 10.37
CA LYS A 3 15.18 13.81 11.28
C LYS A 3 16.05 12.58 10.96
N ASN A 4 17.34 12.80 10.72
CA ASN A 4 18.33 11.72 10.60
C ASN A 4 18.53 11.03 11.95
N LEU A 5 18.37 9.71 11.98
CA LEU A 5 18.52 8.88 13.18
C LEU A 5 19.65 7.85 13.08
N THR A 6 20.47 7.85 12.03
CA THR A 6 21.55 6.87 11.85
C THR A 6 22.42 6.73 13.11
N GLU A 7 23.00 7.83 13.60
CA GLU A 7 23.83 7.82 14.82
C GLU A 7 23.08 7.34 16.07
N LYS A 8 21.80 7.71 16.19
CA LYS A 8 20.99 7.29 17.33
C LYS A 8 20.73 5.77 17.28
N VAL A 9 20.51 5.22 16.09
CA VAL A 9 20.30 3.78 15.92
C VAL A 9 21.61 3.02 16.18
N ILE A 10 22.75 3.51 15.69
CA ILE A 10 24.09 2.96 16.00
C ILE A 10 24.27 2.88 17.52
N GLN A 11 24.07 4.00 18.22
CA GLN A 11 24.25 4.07 19.67
C GLN A 11 23.33 3.08 20.41
N LEU A 12 22.05 3.00 20.04
CA LEU A 12 21.09 2.11 20.69
C LEU A 12 21.32 0.63 20.37
N ALA A 13 21.86 0.31 19.19
CA ALA A 13 22.17 -1.05 18.78
C ALA A 13 23.51 -1.56 19.34
N SER A 14 24.36 -0.66 19.86
CA SER A 14 25.74 -0.99 20.27
C SER A 14 25.88 -2.11 21.32
N SER A 15 24.87 -2.29 22.19
CA SER A 15 24.90 -3.36 23.19
C SER A 15 24.37 -4.71 22.67
N GLY A 16 23.73 -4.73 21.50
CA GLY A 16 23.10 -5.94 20.94
C GLY A 16 21.76 -6.32 21.60
N ASP A 17 21.26 -5.52 22.55
CA ASP A 17 20.04 -5.84 23.30
C ASP A 17 18.75 -5.30 22.66
N LEU A 18 18.85 -4.56 21.55
CA LEU A 18 17.69 -3.92 20.92
C LEU A 18 16.71 -4.98 20.38
N GLN A 19 15.49 -4.98 20.90
CA GLN A 19 14.43 -5.92 20.49
C GLN A 19 13.38 -5.31 19.57
N THR A 20 13.31 -3.98 19.53
CA THR A 20 12.28 -3.23 18.80
C THR A 20 12.88 -1.98 18.20
N LEU A 21 12.72 -1.84 16.88
CA LEU A 21 13.03 -0.62 16.16
C LEU A 21 11.79 -0.20 15.37
N GLN A 22 11.18 0.92 15.76
CA GLN A 22 10.02 1.48 15.09
C GLN A 22 10.30 2.92 14.68
N LEU A 23 10.36 3.15 13.36
CA LEU A 23 10.69 4.43 12.77
C LEU A 23 9.64 4.81 11.74
N THR A 24 8.94 5.92 12.00
CA THR A 24 8.00 6.53 11.05
C THR A 24 8.43 7.96 10.77
N ASN A 25 8.54 8.32 9.48
CA ASN A 25 8.90 9.66 9.02
C ASN A 25 10.25 10.16 9.61
N ARG A 26 11.27 9.33 9.43
CA ARG A 26 12.67 9.55 9.86
C ARG A 26 13.60 9.33 8.67
N TYR A 27 14.82 9.81 8.76
CA TYR A 27 15.83 9.51 7.76
C TYR A 27 16.75 8.43 8.29
N LEU A 28 16.70 7.26 7.66
CA LEU A 28 17.55 6.10 7.90
C LEU A 28 17.72 5.34 6.57
N PRO A 29 18.61 5.81 5.68
CA PRO A 29 18.74 5.30 4.31
C PRO A 29 19.26 3.85 4.27
N GLU A 30 20.00 3.44 5.30
CA GLU A 30 20.59 2.12 5.47
C GLU A 30 20.47 1.70 6.94
N LEU A 31 20.29 0.41 7.19
CA LEU A 31 20.38 -0.14 8.54
C LEU A 31 21.87 -0.27 8.94
N PRO A 32 22.30 0.30 10.07
CA PRO A 32 23.70 0.20 10.51
C PRO A 32 24.07 -1.24 10.92
N GLU A 33 25.34 -1.63 10.70
CA GLU A 33 25.87 -2.98 11.02
C GLU A 33 25.70 -3.36 12.50
N GLU A 34 25.65 -2.40 13.41
CA GLU A 34 25.42 -2.64 14.84
C GLU A 34 24.09 -3.37 15.08
N LEU A 35 23.06 -3.14 14.26
CA LEU A 35 21.78 -3.85 14.35
C LEU A 35 21.92 -5.35 14.06
N ARG A 36 22.94 -5.77 13.30
CA ARG A 36 23.21 -7.19 13.02
C ARG A 36 23.48 -7.98 14.30
N HIS A 37 24.06 -7.33 15.31
CA HIS A 37 24.35 -7.93 16.61
C HIS A 37 23.10 -8.08 17.50
N CYS A 38 22.00 -7.41 17.14
CA CYS A 38 20.74 -7.44 17.87
C CYS A 38 19.95 -8.73 17.62
N LYS A 39 20.52 -9.90 17.95
CA LYS A 39 19.92 -11.24 17.73
C LYS A 39 18.63 -11.47 18.53
N GLY A 40 18.29 -10.55 19.43
CA GLY A 40 17.02 -10.50 20.15
C GLY A 40 15.90 -9.72 19.46
N MET A 41 16.14 -9.12 18.29
CA MET A 41 15.15 -8.32 17.56
C MET A 41 13.89 -9.12 17.29
N ARG A 42 12.74 -8.56 17.69
CA ARG A 42 11.40 -9.12 17.49
C ARG A 42 10.56 -8.27 16.54
N HIS A 43 10.68 -6.95 16.66
CA HIS A 43 9.82 -6.00 15.96
C HIS A 43 10.66 -4.99 15.15
N LEU A 44 10.44 -4.96 13.84
CA LEU A 44 11.07 -3.99 12.95
C LEU A 44 9.99 -3.29 12.10
N THR A 45 9.81 -1.99 12.31
CA THR A 45 8.89 -1.14 11.55
C THR A 45 9.66 0.03 10.94
N LEU A 46 9.62 0.13 9.60
CA LEU A 46 10.35 1.12 8.81
C LEU A 46 9.41 1.82 7.82
N GLU A 47 8.79 2.91 8.26
CA GLU A 47 7.83 3.65 7.45
C GLU A 47 8.36 5.01 7.05
N TYR A 48 8.39 5.28 5.74
CA TYR A 48 8.88 6.56 5.21
C TYR A 48 10.28 6.92 5.76
N THR A 49 11.16 5.92 5.81
CA THR A 49 12.52 6.05 6.36
C THR A 49 13.56 6.52 5.33
N HIS A 50 13.14 6.67 4.07
CA HIS A 50 14.02 6.90 2.90
C HIS A 50 15.06 5.79 2.69
N MET A 51 14.80 4.59 3.23
CA MET A 51 15.67 3.45 3.07
C MET A 51 15.74 2.98 1.61
N TYR A 52 16.94 2.64 1.15
CA TYR A 52 17.15 2.18 -0.21
C TYR A 52 17.09 0.66 -0.35
N THR A 53 17.58 -0.09 0.65
CA THR A 53 17.61 -1.56 0.63
C THR A 53 17.60 -2.10 2.05
N LEU A 54 17.14 -3.34 2.23
CA LEU A 54 17.46 -4.11 3.43
C LEU A 54 18.79 -4.84 3.20
N PRO A 55 19.73 -4.80 4.16
CA PRO A 55 21.03 -5.45 4.00
C PRO A 55 20.91 -6.98 4.04
N ASP A 56 21.82 -7.69 3.37
CA ASP A 56 21.81 -9.15 3.27
C ASP A 56 21.82 -9.87 4.63
N TRP A 57 22.41 -9.26 5.66
CA TRP A 57 22.44 -9.82 7.01
C TRP A 57 21.09 -9.77 7.74
N ILE A 58 20.06 -9.12 7.17
CA ILE A 58 18.72 -9.03 7.81
C ILE A 58 18.14 -10.42 8.10
N LYS A 59 18.47 -11.43 7.27
CA LYS A 59 18.11 -12.84 7.46
C LYS A 59 18.61 -13.44 8.77
N GLU A 60 19.66 -12.87 9.36
CA GLU A 60 20.21 -13.32 10.63
C GLU A 60 19.35 -12.91 11.84
N LEU A 61 18.33 -12.04 11.66
CA LEU A 61 17.38 -11.66 12.69
C LEU A 61 16.23 -12.68 12.81
N THR A 62 16.58 -13.94 13.06
CA THR A 62 15.66 -15.11 13.04
C THR A 62 14.57 -15.10 14.13
N LYS A 63 14.66 -14.18 15.09
CA LYS A 63 13.65 -13.96 16.14
C LYS A 63 12.60 -12.90 15.80
N LEU A 64 12.69 -12.26 14.63
CA LEU A 64 11.66 -11.33 14.16
C LEU A 64 10.31 -12.04 14.13
N ASP A 65 9.32 -11.46 14.82
CA ASP A 65 7.93 -11.91 14.80
C ASP A 65 7.01 -10.90 14.09
N HIS A 66 7.46 -9.65 13.94
CA HIS A 66 6.79 -8.55 13.28
C HIS A 66 7.73 -7.77 12.37
N LEU A 67 7.39 -7.69 11.09
CA LEU A 67 8.11 -6.91 10.09
C LEU A 67 7.15 -6.03 9.28
N GLU A 68 7.34 -4.73 9.37
CA GLU A 68 6.56 -3.75 8.63
C GLU A 68 7.48 -2.77 7.91
N SER A 69 7.20 -2.55 6.63
CA SER A 69 7.93 -1.57 5.85
C SER A 69 7.05 -0.88 4.83
N LYS A 70 7.18 0.44 4.78
CA LYS A 70 6.66 1.25 3.68
C LYS A 70 7.80 2.02 3.06
N PHE A 71 8.30 1.50 1.94
CA PHE A 71 9.32 2.18 1.17
C PHE A 71 8.70 3.02 0.07
N THR A 72 9.37 4.10 -0.30
CA THR A 72 9.01 4.92 -1.47
C THR A 72 10.24 5.19 -2.33
N SER A 73 11.33 4.46 -2.07
CA SER A 73 12.61 4.63 -2.73
C SER A 73 12.63 3.85 -4.06
N PRO A 74 13.30 4.39 -5.10
CA PRO A 74 13.31 3.78 -6.43
C PRO A 74 14.26 2.56 -6.56
N VAL A 75 14.97 2.15 -5.51
CA VAL A 75 16.06 1.15 -5.56
C VAL A 75 15.81 -0.05 -4.65
N VAL A 76 14.60 -0.22 -4.12
CA VAL A 76 14.37 -1.25 -3.11
C VAL A 76 14.45 -2.66 -3.67
N SER A 77 15.44 -3.41 -3.17
CA SER A 77 15.56 -4.86 -3.25
C SER A 77 15.43 -5.50 -1.86
N LEU A 78 15.02 -6.76 -1.84
CA LEU A 78 15.12 -7.64 -0.68
C LEU A 78 16.07 -8.80 -1.04
N PRO A 79 16.90 -9.30 -0.12
CA PRO A 79 17.72 -10.49 -0.37
C PRO A 79 16.87 -11.71 -0.72
N ASP A 80 17.26 -12.50 -1.73
CA ASP A 80 16.47 -13.64 -2.22
C ASP A 80 16.21 -14.71 -1.14
N ASP A 81 17.14 -14.87 -0.20
CA ASP A 81 17.09 -15.82 0.92
C ASP A 81 16.65 -15.18 2.25
N MET A 82 16.10 -13.96 2.20
CA MET A 82 15.76 -13.17 3.38
C MET A 82 14.88 -13.92 4.40
N PHE A 83 13.96 -14.76 3.92
CA PHE A 83 12.96 -15.40 4.76
C PHE A 83 13.24 -16.85 5.12
N ASP A 84 14.32 -17.47 4.60
CA ASP A 84 14.55 -18.92 4.70
C ASP A 84 14.56 -19.43 6.15
N ASP A 85 15.11 -18.65 7.08
CA ASP A 85 15.19 -18.99 8.51
C ASP A 85 14.25 -18.15 9.40
N MET A 86 13.28 -17.42 8.81
CA MET A 86 12.37 -16.53 9.56
C MET A 86 11.10 -17.23 10.07
N SER A 87 11.25 -18.42 10.65
CA SER A 87 10.12 -19.22 11.18
C SER A 87 9.37 -18.58 12.34
N SER A 88 9.93 -17.54 12.98
CA SER A 88 9.27 -16.77 14.04
C SER A 88 8.32 -15.70 13.51
N LEU A 89 8.42 -15.30 12.24
CA LEU A 89 7.60 -14.23 11.67
C LEU A 89 6.13 -14.61 11.68
N THR A 90 5.31 -13.75 12.28
CA THR A 90 3.86 -13.92 12.34
C THR A 90 3.11 -12.83 11.59
N PHE A 91 3.75 -11.68 11.38
CA PHE A 91 3.17 -10.52 10.72
C PHE A 91 4.16 -9.90 9.73
N ILE A 92 3.71 -9.74 8.49
CA ILE A 92 4.38 -8.97 7.45
C ILE A 92 3.40 -7.93 6.90
N HIS A 93 3.83 -6.68 6.86
CA HIS A 93 3.15 -5.62 6.11
C HIS A 93 4.15 -4.86 5.26
N PHE A 94 4.06 -5.02 3.94
CA PHE A 94 4.86 -4.31 2.97
C PHE A 94 4.02 -3.41 2.10
N ALA A 95 4.46 -2.16 1.95
CA ALA A 95 3.78 -1.17 1.13
C ALA A 95 4.75 -0.39 0.24
N ALA A 96 4.29 -0.06 -0.98
CA ALA A 96 4.92 0.88 -1.91
C ALA A 96 6.32 0.47 -2.43
N PHE A 97 6.54 -0.83 -2.63
CA PHE A 97 7.70 -1.38 -3.33
C PHE A 97 7.51 -1.25 -4.86
N LEU A 98 7.47 -0.02 -5.36
CA LEU A 98 7.04 0.29 -6.74
C LEU A 98 7.86 -0.40 -7.85
N PRO A 99 9.20 -0.39 -7.83
CA PRO A 99 10.02 -0.97 -8.90
C PRO A 99 10.31 -2.47 -8.72
N MET A 100 9.89 -3.05 -7.59
CA MET A 100 10.21 -4.43 -7.25
C MET A 100 9.49 -5.40 -8.18
N LYS A 101 10.26 -6.24 -8.87
CA LYS A 101 9.76 -7.23 -9.82
C LYS A 101 9.49 -8.60 -9.21
N ARG A 102 10.20 -8.95 -8.13
CA ARG A 102 10.11 -10.24 -7.44
C ARG A 102 10.27 -10.05 -5.94
N LEU A 103 9.60 -10.92 -5.19
CA LEU A 103 9.77 -11.06 -3.74
C LEU A 103 10.64 -12.29 -3.43
N PRO A 104 11.34 -12.29 -2.29
CA PRO A 104 12.01 -13.50 -1.78
C PRO A 104 11.01 -14.64 -1.54
N SER A 105 11.50 -15.87 -1.55
CA SER A 105 10.66 -17.05 -1.27
C SER A 105 10.03 -16.98 0.12
N PHE A 106 8.80 -17.48 0.27
CA PHE A 106 8.10 -17.56 1.56
C PHE A 106 8.32 -18.89 2.30
N THR A 107 9.25 -19.73 1.85
CA THR A 107 9.50 -21.09 2.37
C THR A 107 9.77 -21.14 3.87
N GLY A 108 10.51 -20.18 4.44
CA GLY A 108 10.80 -20.17 5.87
C GLY A 108 9.69 -19.59 6.75
N LEU A 109 8.63 -18.99 6.18
CA LEU A 109 7.58 -18.26 6.89
C LEU A 109 6.47 -19.16 7.49
N THR A 110 6.87 -20.26 8.12
CA THR A 110 5.97 -21.33 8.60
C THR A 110 5.01 -20.90 9.73
N SER A 111 5.31 -19.80 10.44
CA SER A 111 4.46 -19.24 11.49
C SER A 111 3.60 -18.06 11.06
N LEU A 112 3.64 -17.65 9.79
CA LEU A 112 3.01 -16.43 9.33
C LEU A 112 1.49 -16.49 9.45
N LYS A 113 0.90 -15.48 10.11
CA LYS A 113 -0.55 -15.35 10.34
C LYS A 113 -1.17 -14.22 9.53
N SER A 114 -0.41 -13.14 9.30
CA SER A 114 -0.89 -11.96 8.58
C SER A 114 0.13 -11.55 7.53
N LEU A 115 -0.29 -11.55 6.27
CA LEU A 115 0.46 -11.05 5.13
C LEU A 115 -0.33 -9.92 4.48
N THR A 116 0.21 -8.70 4.53
CA THR A 116 -0.34 -7.55 3.80
C THR A 116 0.71 -7.03 2.84
N LEU A 117 0.40 -7.07 1.55
CA LEU A 117 1.24 -6.54 0.49
C LEU A 117 0.43 -5.46 -0.24
N ALA A 118 0.97 -4.25 -0.35
CA ALA A 118 0.26 -3.12 -0.92
C ALA A 118 1.14 -2.31 -1.88
N VAL A 119 0.58 -1.90 -3.01
CA VAL A 119 1.18 -0.99 -3.98
C VAL A 119 2.51 -1.54 -4.51
N PHE A 120 2.44 -2.67 -5.18
CA PHE A 120 3.55 -3.28 -5.92
C PHE A 120 3.28 -3.12 -7.41
N LEU A 121 3.74 -2.00 -7.98
CA LEU A 121 3.37 -1.62 -9.35
C LEU A 121 4.09 -2.43 -10.43
N SER A 122 5.28 -2.96 -10.12
CA SER A 122 6.12 -3.71 -11.07
C SER A 122 6.28 -5.19 -10.73
N LEU A 123 5.61 -5.69 -9.67
CA LEU A 123 5.73 -7.08 -9.26
C LEU A 123 5.08 -7.97 -10.32
N GLU A 124 5.85 -8.92 -10.83
CA GLU A 124 5.44 -9.76 -11.96
C GLU A 124 4.68 -11.01 -11.47
N GLU A 125 5.08 -11.54 -10.31
CA GLU A 125 4.50 -12.73 -9.68
C GLU A 125 4.64 -12.68 -8.16
N LEU A 126 3.78 -13.44 -7.46
CA LEU A 126 3.94 -13.71 -6.04
C LEU A 126 4.67 -15.05 -5.83
N PRO A 127 5.48 -15.18 -4.76
CA PRO A 127 6.03 -16.46 -4.35
C PRO A 127 4.92 -17.48 -4.00
N ALA A 128 5.25 -18.77 -4.09
CA ALA A 128 4.37 -19.84 -3.67
C ALA A 128 4.01 -19.72 -2.17
N LEU A 129 2.78 -20.08 -1.82
CA LEU A 129 2.27 -19.98 -0.45
C LEU A 129 2.34 -21.31 0.31
N ASP A 130 3.10 -22.28 -0.22
CA ASP A 130 3.12 -23.68 0.23
C ASP A 130 3.44 -23.85 1.71
N SER A 131 4.23 -22.96 2.30
CA SER A 131 4.64 -23.01 3.70
C SER A 131 3.73 -22.21 4.65
N LEU A 132 2.77 -21.43 4.11
CA LEU A 132 1.95 -20.49 4.87
C LEU A 132 0.70 -21.13 5.50
N HIS A 133 0.84 -22.33 6.09
CA HIS A 133 -0.30 -23.10 6.61
C HIS A 133 -1.07 -22.43 7.75
N ARG A 134 -0.46 -21.44 8.42
CA ARG A 134 -1.04 -20.69 9.55
C ARG A 134 -1.62 -19.34 9.15
N LEU A 135 -1.63 -19.02 7.85
CA LEU A 135 -2.09 -17.74 7.37
C LEU A 135 -3.58 -17.56 7.65
N GLU A 136 -3.92 -16.51 8.39
CA GLU A 136 -5.28 -16.15 8.77
C GLU A 136 -5.77 -14.92 8.00
N LYS A 137 -4.85 -14.00 7.67
CA LYS A 137 -5.14 -12.77 6.95
C LYS A 137 -4.20 -12.63 5.76
N PHE A 138 -4.76 -12.50 4.57
CA PHE A 138 -4.01 -12.18 3.36
C PHE A 138 -4.64 -10.98 2.65
N VAL A 139 -3.88 -9.91 2.51
CA VAL A 139 -4.32 -8.68 1.86
C VAL A 139 -3.37 -8.35 0.72
N MET A 140 -3.95 -8.16 -0.46
CA MET A 140 -3.29 -7.63 -1.65
C MET A 140 -4.02 -6.37 -2.08
N ASN A 141 -3.32 -5.24 -2.13
CA ASN A 141 -3.83 -3.99 -2.69
C ASN A 141 -2.92 -3.47 -3.82
N SER A 142 -3.47 -3.18 -5.00
CA SER A 142 -2.76 -2.58 -6.15
C SER A 142 -1.56 -3.38 -6.67
N PHE A 143 -1.85 -4.38 -7.51
CA PHE A 143 -0.87 -5.26 -8.18
C PHE A 143 -1.10 -5.28 -9.71
N PRO A 144 -1.00 -4.11 -10.38
CA PRO A 144 -1.49 -3.97 -11.74
C PRO A 144 -0.70 -4.78 -12.78
N SER A 145 0.51 -5.24 -12.45
CA SER A 145 1.40 -6.01 -13.33
C SER A 145 1.31 -7.53 -13.16
N ILE A 146 0.61 -8.02 -12.12
CA ILE A 146 0.46 -9.45 -11.89
C ILE A 146 -0.65 -10.02 -12.77
N ASN A 147 -0.32 -11.11 -13.48
CA ASN A 147 -1.25 -11.80 -14.38
C ASN A 147 -1.97 -13.00 -13.78
N ASN A 148 -1.43 -13.60 -12.72
CA ASN A 148 -1.98 -14.80 -12.09
C ASN A 148 -1.71 -14.78 -10.60
N LEU A 149 -2.51 -15.53 -9.83
CA LEU A 149 -2.29 -15.72 -8.42
C LEU A 149 -1.53 -17.03 -8.18
N PRO A 150 -0.73 -17.14 -7.10
CA PRO A 150 -0.18 -18.42 -6.68
C PRO A 150 -1.33 -19.35 -6.25
N ASP A 151 -1.08 -20.66 -6.21
CA ASP A 151 -2.08 -21.60 -5.71
C ASP A 151 -2.40 -21.29 -4.24
N LEU A 152 -3.69 -21.08 -3.96
CA LEU A 152 -4.19 -20.77 -2.63
C LEU A 152 -4.63 -22.03 -1.85
N ALA A 153 -4.51 -23.23 -2.46
CA ALA A 153 -4.81 -24.49 -1.77
C ALA A 153 -4.06 -24.70 -0.42
N PRO A 154 -2.80 -24.25 -0.25
CA PRO A 154 -2.08 -24.41 1.02
C PRO A 154 -2.62 -23.55 2.19
N VAL A 155 -3.27 -22.42 1.90
CA VAL A 155 -3.71 -21.42 2.90
C VAL A 155 -5.15 -21.69 3.39
N LYS A 156 -5.35 -22.84 4.05
CA LYS A 156 -6.69 -23.33 4.42
C LYS A 156 -7.36 -22.60 5.60
N ASN A 157 -6.58 -21.88 6.41
CA ASN A 157 -7.04 -21.25 7.66
C ASN A 157 -7.38 -19.76 7.51
N VAL A 158 -7.49 -19.27 6.27
CA VAL A 158 -7.73 -17.85 5.98
C VAL A 158 -9.12 -17.43 6.48
N LYS A 159 -9.13 -16.45 7.38
CA LYS A 159 -10.30 -15.77 7.95
C LYS A 159 -10.63 -14.46 7.23
N SER A 160 -9.64 -13.88 6.56
CA SER A 160 -9.77 -12.64 5.80
C SER A 160 -8.87 -12.70 4.58
N LEU A 161 -9.47 -12.71 3.39
CA LEU A 161 -8.80 -12.52 2.12
C LEU A 161 -9.35 -11.25 1.49
N ILE A 162 -8.47 -10.29 1.21
CA ILE A 162 -8.84 -9.01 0.62
C ILE A 162 -7.94 -8.77 -0.58
N MET A 163 -8.55 -8.59 -1.75
CA MET A 163 -7.85 -8.22 -2.98
C MET A 163 -8.50 -6.96 -3.53
N ILE A 164 -7.83 -5.84 -3.34
CA ILE A 164 -8.29 -4.52 -3.77
C ILE A 164 -7.48 -4.07 -4.98
N ASP A 165 -8.15 -3.35 -5.87
CA ASP A 165 -7.60 -2.83 -7.12
C ASP A 165 -7.31 -3.91 -8.17
N ARG A 166 -6.78 -3.47 -9.32
CA ARG A 166 -6.50 -4.33 -10.46
C ARG A 166 -5.40 -5.35 -10.20
N GLY A 167 -5.72 -6.59 -10.58
CA GLY A 167 -4.80 -7.59 -11.13
C GLY A 167 -5.42 -8.23 -12.37
N THR A 168 -4.63 -8.52 -13.41
CA THR A 168 -5.23 -8.94 -14.69
C THR A 168 -5.82 -10.35 -14.65
N TRP A 169 -5.49 -11.13 -13.61
CA TRP A 169 -6.06 -12.45 -13.33
C TRP A 169 -7.59 -12.46 -13.28
N CYS A 170 -8.21 -11.31 -12.99
CA CYS A 170 -9.65 -11.11 -12.96
C CYS A 170 -10.35 -11.39 -14.30
N CYS A 171 -9.65 -11.30 -15.42
CA CYS A 171 -10.29 -11.22 -16.74
C CYS A 171 -9.41 -11.69 -17.89
N ASN A 172 -8.12 -11.95 -17.69
CA ASN A 172 -7.23 -12.53 -18.69
C ASN A 172 -7.45 -14.04 -18.91
N GLY A 173 -8.43 -14.63 -18.23
CA GLY A 173 -8.76 -16.06 -18.29
C GLY A 173 -7.99 -16.93 -17.29
N PHE A 174 -7.37 -16.36 -16.24
CA PHE A 174 -6.82 -17.14 -15.12
C PHE A 174 -7.91 -17.78 -14.26
N LEU A 175 -8.92 -16.99 -13.87
CA LEU A 175 -10.06 -17.44 -13.06
C LEU A 175 -11.17 -18.14 -13.86
N GLY A 176 -11.05 -18.23 -15.18
CA GLY A 176 -12.09 -18.77 -16.04
C GLY A 176 -11.96 -18.34 -17.49
N GLN A 177 -13.07 -17.97 -18.13
CA GLN A 177 -13.06 -17.46 -19.50
C GLN A 177 -12.42 -16.07 -19.55
N CYS A 178 -11.63 -15.82 -20.59
CA CYS A 178 -11.06 -14.50 -20.81
C CYS A 178 -12.16 -13.52 -21.24
N ASN A 179 -12.18 -12.32 -20.63
CA ASN A 179 -13.07 -11.22 -20.95
C ASN A 179 -12.28 -9.90 -20.91
N LEU A 180 -11.71 -9.51 -22.05
CA LEU A 180 -10.90 -8.30 -22.12
C LEU A 180 -11.71 -7.00 -21.97
N ASP A 181 -13.03 -7.04 -22.15
CA ASP A 181 -13.92 -5.88 -21.93
C ASP A 181 -14.12 -5.55 -20.45
N HIS A 182 -13.72 -6.45 -19.54
CA HIS A 182 -13.79 -6.21 -18.10
C HIS A 182 -12.92 -5.00 -17.68
N PRO A 183 -13.38 -4.09 -16.80
CA PRO A 183 -12.62 -2.90 -16.40
C PRO A 183 -11.21 -3.20 -15.86
N MET A 184 -11.04 -4.34 -15.18
CA MET A 184 -9.72 -4.81 -14.67
C MET A 184 -8.74 -5.27 -15.76
N CYS A 185 -9.15 -5.37 -17.03
CA CYS A 185 -8.26 -5.73 -18.15
C CYS A 185 -8.03 -4.57 -19.12
N GLN A 186 -8.71 -3.45 -18.94
CA GLN A 186 -8.47 -2.23 -19.70
C GLN A 186 -7.22 -1.51 -19.19
N VAL A 187 -6.81 -0.43 -19.88
CA VAL A 187 -5.73 0.43 -19.39
C VAL A 187 -6.07 0.93 -17.99
N HIS A 188 -5.15 0.76 -17.04
CA HIS A 188 -5.42 1.13 -15.65
C HIS A 188 -5.59 2.66 -15.54
N PRO A 189 -6.72 3.17 -15.04
CA PRO A 189 -7.00 4.61 -15.06
C PRO A 189 -6.08 5.42 -14.13
N LEU A 190 -5.67 4.84 -12.98
CA LEU A 190 -4.71 5.45 -12.07
C LEU A 190 -3.23 5.21 -12.45
N TRP A 191 -2.83 3.95 -12.63
CA TRP A 191 -1.42 3.59 -12.81
C TRP A 191 -0.93 3.65 -14.27
N GLY A 192 -1.82 3.81 -15.25
CA GLY A 192 -1.48 3.80 -16.68
C GLY A 192 -1.02 2.44 -17.21
N THR A 193 -1.15 1.37 -16.42
CA THR A 193 -0.70 0.02 -16.79
C THR A 193 -1.46 -0.48 -18.03
N PRO A 194 -0.80 -1.06 -19.04
CA PRO A 194 -1.44 -1.46 -20.30
C PRO A 194 -2.63 -2.39 -20.13
N ALA A 195 -3.48 -2.46 -21.16
CA ALA A 195 -4.54 -3.46 -21.22
C ALA A 195 -3.96 -4.88 -21.20
N ALA A 196 -4.67 -5.82 -20.58
CA ALA A 196 -4.26 -7.21 -20.50
C ALA A 196 -4.49 -7.94 -21.84
N THR A 197 -3.80 -9.06 -22.00
CA THR A 197 -4.06 -10.04 -23.06
C THR A 197 -4.61 -11.32 -22.45
N CYS A 198 -5.33 -12.12 -23.24
CA CYS A 198 -5.77 -13.44 -22.77
C CYS A 198 -4.57 -14.37 -22.60
N LEU A 199 -4.59 -15.13 -21.50
CA LEU A 199 -3.70 -16.26 -21.29
C LEU A 199 -3.96 -17.33 -22.36
N SER A 200 -2.88 -17.92 -22.87
CA SER A 200 -2.88 -19.07 -23.77
C SER A 200 -3.41 -20.33 -23.08
N SER A 201 -3.60 -21.41 -23.85
CA SER A 201 -4.01 -22.71 -23.32
C SER A 201 -2.94 -23.40 -22.48
N SER A 202 -1.66 -23.05 -22.68
CA SER A 202 -0.52 -23.57 -21.91
C SER A 202 -0.25 -22.81 -20.62
N ASP A 203 -0.83 -21.62 -20.46
CA ASP A 203 -0.62 -20.80 -19.26
C ASP A 203 -1.36 -21.37 -18.05
N PRO A 204 -0.78 -21.26 -16.84
CA PRO A 204 -1.38 -21.78 -15.63
C PRO A 204 -2.73 -21.11 -15.35
N LYS A 205 -3.69 -21.93 -14.94
CA LYS A 205 -5.04 -21.53 -14.54
C LYS A 205 -5.21 -21.73 -13.05
N ALA A 206 -6.17 -21.03 -12.45
CA ALA A 206 -6.51 -21.22 -11.05
C ALA A 206 -6.90 -22.68 -10.78
N THR A 207 -6.36 -23.26 -9.71
CA THR A 207 -6.75 -24.60 -9.26
C THR A 207 -8.20 -24.59 -8.75
N PRO A 208 -8.90 -25.74 -8.73
CA PRO A 208 -10.24 -25.81 -8.14
C PRO A 208 -10.30 -25.28 -6.70
N ALA A 209 -9.27 -25.59 -5.89
CA ALA A 209 -9.17 -25.09 -4.51
C ALA A 209 -8.98 -23.57 -4.44
N THR A 210 -8.21 -22.98 -5.37
CA THR A 210 -8.08 -21.52 -5.48
C THR A 210 -9.41 -20.87 -5.85
N LEU A 211 -10.13 -21.43 -6.82
CA LEU A 211 -11.46 -20.94 -7.21
C LEU A 211 -12.47 -21.02 -6.06
N ASP A 212 -12.49 -22.13 -5.33
CA ASP A 212 -13.37 -22.32 -4.16
C ASP A 212 -13.08 -21.31 -3.04
N LEU A 213 -11.81 -20.95 -2.84
CA LEU A 213 -11.44 -19.94 -1.85
C LEU A 213 -11.86 -18.53 -2.30
N LEU A 214 -11.61 -18.16 -3.54
CA LEU A 214 -11.99 -16.85 -4.09
C LEU A 214 -13.51 -16.69 -4.19
N ALA A 215 -14.27 -17.77 -4.36
CA ALA A 215 -15.73 -17.73 -4.29
C ALA A 215 -16.25 -17.32 -2.90
N LYS A 216 -15.51 -17.61 -1.82
CA LYS A 216 -15.84 -17.18 -0.43
C LYS A 216 -15.46 -15.74 -0.14
N TYR A 217 -14.47 -15.22 -0.88
CA TYR A 217 -13.92 -13.89 -0.70
C TYR A 217 -13.87 -13.18 -2.06
N PRO A 218 -15.00 -12.60 -2.51
CA PRO A 218 -15.08 -11.98 -3.82
C PRO A 218 -13.97 -10.96 -4.03
N SER A 219 -13.28 -11.07 -5.17
CA SER A 219 -12.29 -10.12 -5.68
C SER A 219 -12.79 -9.49 -6.98
N CYS A 220 -11.98 -8.62 -7.59
CA CYS A 220 -12.22 -8.06 -8.93
C CYS A 220 -13.37 -7.06 -9.06
N THR A 221 -13.86 -6.49 -7.96
CA THR A 221 -14.94 -5.50 -7.94
C THR A 221 -14.46 -4.06 -7.70
N ASP A 222 -13.33 -3.89 -7.02
CA ASP A 222 -12.92 -2.59 -6.47
C ASP A 222 -11.76 -1.98 -7.27
N LEU A 223 -12.01 -1.50 -8.49
CA LEU A 223 -11.00 -0.80 -9.29
C LEU A 223 -10.72 0.57 -8.69
N ILE A 224 -9.45 0.86 -8.40
CA ILE A 224 -9.08 2.20 -7.93
C ILE A 224 -9.09 3.15 -9.13
N LEU A 225 -10.03 4.09 -9.06
CA LEU A 225 -10.11 5.19 -10.00
C LEU A 225 -9.27 6.36 -9.48
N PRO A 226 -8.68 7.18 -10.37
CA PRO A 226 -8.21 8.49 -10.00
C PRO A 226 -9.32 9.25 -9.28
N GLY A 227 -9.13 9.52 -7.98
CA GLY A 227 -9.64 10.76 -7.44
C GLY A 227 -8.83 11.91 -8.04
N SER A 228 -9.33 13.15 -7.99
CA SER A 228 -8.53 14.34 -8.29
C SER A 228 -7.29 14.29 -7.39
N LEU A 229 -6.18 13.77 -7.91
CA LEU A 229 -4.95 13.61 -7.15
C LEU A 229 -4.36 14.98 -7.02
N GLU A 230 -4.75 15.65 -5.94
CA GLU A 230 -4.21 16.94 -5.62
C GLU A 230 -2.76 16.74 -5.18
N GLY A 231 -1.87 17.47 -5.84
CA GLY A 231 -0.47 17.56 -5.44
C GLY A 231 -0.33 18.15 -4.03
N PRO A 232 0.89 18.19 -3.49
CA PRO A 232 1.13 18.94 -2.27
C PRO A 232 0.72 20.41 -2.47
N PRO A 233 0.17 21.08 -1.45
CA PRO A 233 -0.21 22.48 -1.55
C PRO A 233 1.03 23.32 -1.87
N THR A 234 0.86 24.26 -2.81
CA THR A 234 1.89 25.24 -3.20
C THR A 234 1.48 26.61 -2.66
N GLN A 235 2.41 27.56 -2.63
CA GLN A 235 2.06 28.92 -2.23
C GLN A 235 0.91 29.48 -3.09
N ALA A 236 0.97 29.25 -4.41
CA ALA A 236 -0.05 29.69 -5.36
C ALA A 236 -1.44 29.09 -5.07
N THR A 237 -1.51 27.84 -4.62
CA THR A 237 -2.80 27.22 -4.26
C THR A 237 -3.28 27.59 -2.86
N MET A 238 -2.38 27.95 -1.93
CA MET A 238 -2.74 28.36 -0.57
C MET A 238 -3.15 29.83 -0.44
N ASP A 239 -2.53 30.73 -1.21
CA ASP A 239 -2.76 32.18 -1.13
C ASP A 239 -4.24 32.60 -1.26
N PRO A 240 -5.04 32.05 -2.20
CA PRO A 240 -6.46 32.39 -2.33
C PRO A 240 -7.26 32.06 -1.06
N CYS A 241 -6.83 31.03 -0.33
CA CYS A 241 -7.55 30.52 0.82
C CYS A 241 -7.34 31.34 2.09
N LYS A 242 -6.19 32.01 2.23
CA LYS A 242 -5.84 32.78 3.45
C LYS A 242 -6.07 31.97 4.74
N GLY A 243 -5.80 30.66 4.71
CA GLY A 243 -6.02 29.76 5.84
C GLY A 243 -7.49 29.54 6.24
N THR A 244 -8.46 29.91 5.38
CA THR A 244 -9.90 29.74 5.65
C THR A 244 -10.42 28.50 4.92
N LEU A 245 -10.98 27.53 5.66
CA LEU A 245 -11.63 26.36 5.06
C LEU A 245 -12.95 26.75 4.38
N TYR A 246 -13.37 25.93 3.41
CA TYR A 246 -14.66 25.97 2.71
C TYR A 246 -14.97 27.22 1.88
N ARG A 247 -14.11 28.23 1.93
CA ARG A 247 -14.13 29.38 1.03
C ARG A 247 -14.03 28.92 -0.42
N GLN A 248 -14.84 29.51 -1.30
CA GLN A 248 -14.69 29.32 -2.74
C GLN A 248 -13.37 29.93 -3.23
N CYS A 249 -12.62 29.18 -4.04
CA CYS A 249 -11.40 29.65 -4.66
C CYS A 249 -11.47 29.44 -6.18
N VAL A 250 -10.64 30.17 -6.93
CA VAL A 250 -10.66 30.15 -8.39
C VAL A 250 -9.45 29.36 -8.88
N ASP A 251 -9.71 28.21 -9.49
CA ASP A 251 -8.72 27.47 -10.25
C ASP A 251 -8.60 28.05 -11.68
N PRO A 252 -7.40 28.16 -12.27
CA PRO A 252 -7.21 28.69 -13.63
C PRO A 252 -7.98 27.95 -14.73
N SER A 253 -8.36 26.68 -14.50
CA SER A 253 -9.17 25.90 -15.44
C SER A 253 -10.67 26.20 -15.36
N GLY A 254 -11.11 27.02 -14.40
CA GLY A 254 -12.51 27.39 -14.20
C GLY A 254 -13.38 26.32 -13.54
N VAL A 255 -12.77 25.26 -13.00
CA VAL A 255 -13.46 24.21 -12.25
C VAL A 255 -13.92 24.73 -10.88
N GLU A 256 -15.13 24.34 -10.45
CA GLU A 256 -15.65 24.67 -9.12
C GLU A 256 -14.69 24.12 -8.04
N SER A 257 -14.10 25.03 -7.27
CA SER A 257 -13.01 24.70 -6.34
C SER A 257 -13.24 25.33 -4.97
N MET A 258 -12.71 24.69 -3.93
CA MET A 258 -12.92 25.06 -2.53
C MET A 258 -11.61 24.98 -1.76
N CYS A 259 -11.42 25.91 -0.83
CA CYS A 259 -10.32 25.84 0.11
C CYS A 259 -10.50 24.67 1.07
N TYR A 260 -9.61 23.69 0.99
CA TYR A 260 -9.70 22.45 1.76
C TYR A 260 -8.32 21.99 2.22
N ASN A 261 -8.28 21.23 3.31
CA ASN A 261 -7.06 20.66 3.88
C ASN A 261 -6.96 19.16 3.57
N ALA A 262 -6.86 18.82 2.28
CA ALA A 262 -6.68 17.45 1.84
C ALA A 262 -5.50 16.79 2.58
N ARG A 263 -5.75 15.62 3.19
CA ARG A 263 -4.75 14.83 3.93
C ARG A 263 -4.08 15.59 5.10
N PHE A 264 -4.79 16.53 5.73
CA PHE A 264 -4.26 17.37 6.82
C PHE A 264 -3.04 18.21 6.42
N MET A 265 -2.89 18.51 5.13
CA MET A 265 -1.89 19.46 4.64
C MET A 265 -2.36 20.91 4.85
N GLY A 266 -1.59 21.89 4.37
CA GLY A 266 -2.01 23.28 4.35
C GLY A 266 -3.32 23.48 3.59
N ILE A 267 -4.13 24.46 4.01
CA ILE A 267 -5.40 24.79 3.35
C ILE A 267 -5.06 25.41 2.00
N ALA A 268 -5.45 24.71 0.93
CA ALA A 268 -5.21 25.11 -0.44
C ALA A 268 -6.49 25.01 -1.26
N CYS A 269 -6.48 25.69 -2.40
CA CYS A 269 -7.53 25.61 -3.37
C CYS A 269 -7.55 24.21 -3.97
N ASP A 270 -8.63 23.49 -3.67
CA ASP A 270 -8.86 22.09 -3.99
C ASP A 270 -9.98 22.02 -5.04
N THR A 271 -9.68 21.40 -6.17
CA THR A 271 -10.55 21.18 -7.34
C THR A 271 -11.34 19.88 -7.24
N ASN A 272 -11.13 19.10 -6.18
CA ASN A 272 -11.82 17.85 -5.96
C ASN A 272 -13.31 18.12 -5.65
N PRO A 273 -14.23 17.54 -6.43
CA PRO A 273 -15.66 17.76 -6.20
C PRO A 273 -16.18 17.05 -4.95
N PHE A 274 -15.46 16.05 -4.41
CA PHE A 274 -15.93 15.26 -3.27
C PHE A 274 -15.98 16.05 -1.96
N PRO A 275 -14.95 16.81 -1.55
CA PRO A 275 -15.05 17.73 -0.42
C PRO A 275 -16.23 18.71 -0.51
N ILE A 276 -16.48 19.29 -1.69
CA ILE A 276 -17.57 20.24 -1.92
C ILE A 276 -18.93 19.56 -1.71
N LYS A 277 -19.14 18.39 -2.34
CA LYS A 277 -20.37 17.60 -2.18
C LYS A 277 -20.59 17.20 -0.72
N MET A 278 -19.52 16.81 -0.03
CA MET A 278 -19.54 16.44 1.38
C MET A 278 -19.94 17.63 2.27
N ARG A 279 -19.35 18.82 2.08
CA ARG A 279 -19.67 20.00 2.89
C ARG A 279 -21.09 20.51 2.65
N ARG A 280 -21.57 20.53 1.40
CA ARG A 280 -22.99 20.83 1.07
C ARG A 280 -23.95 19.92 1.85
N LEU A 281 -23.65 18.62 1.94
CA LEU A 281 -24.46 17.65 2.67
C LEU A 281 -24.41 17.87 4.19
N GLN A 282 -23.24 18.22 4.74
CA GLN A 282 -23.06 18.57 6.15
C GLN A 282 -23.92 19.78 6.53
N ILE A 283 -23.86 20.86 5.74
CA ILE A 283 -24.66 22.07 5.94
C ILE A 283 -26.15 21.75 5.90
N ALA A 284 -26.60 21.05 4.85
CA ALA A 284 -28.01 20.71 4.68
C ALA A 284 -28.59 19.85 5.83
N ARG A 285 -27.74 19.06 6.51
CA ARG A 285 -28.14 18.19 7.62
C ARG A 285 -27.84 18.79 9.00
N GLY A 286 -27.16 19.93 9.08
CA GLY A 286 -26.69 20.49 10.34
C GLY A 286 -25.70 19.59 11.09
N ILE A 287 -24.82 18.89 10.37
CA ILE A 287 -23.85 17.93 10.94
C ILE A 287 -22.43 18.48 10.80
N GLY A 288 -21.64 18.39 11.87
CA GLY A 288 -20.25 18.86 11.90
C GLY A 288 -20.15 20.31 12.39
N ASP A 289 -19.06 20.97 12.03
CA ASP A 289 -18.84 22.37 12.43
C ASP A 289 -19.90 23.28 11.80
N PRO A 290 -20.46 24.25 12.58
CA PRO A 290 -21.36 25.27 12.05
C PRO A 290 -20.77 25.93 10.81
N CYS A 291 -21.60 26.22 9.82
CA CYS A 291 -21.13 26.89 8.62
C CYS A 291 -21.00 28.39 8.82
N ASP A 292 -20.04 28.99 8.13
CA ASP A 292 -19.82 30.42 8.10
C ASP A 292 -20.48 31.02 6.84
N PRO A 293 -21.57 31.81 6.96
CA PRO A 293 -22.23 32.41 5.81
C PRO A 293 -21.32 33.32 4.97
N GLU A 294 -20.25 33.90 5.55
CA GLU A 294 -19.31 34.74 4.81
C GLU A 294 -18.57 33.95 3.73
N TYR A 295 -18.19 32.70 4.03
CA TYR A 295 -17.37 31.87 3.15
C TYR A 295 -18.12 30.71 2.50
N GLU A 296 -19.26 30.31 3.06
CA GLU A 296 -19.96 29.08 2.74
C GLU A 296 -21.39 29.30 2.21
N ALA A 297 -21.81 30.56 1.98
CA ALA A 297 -23.12 30.84 1.36
C ALA A 297 -23.30 30.12 0.01
N TRP A 298 -22.23 30.02 -0.79
CA TRP A 298 -22.22 29.29 -2.06
C TRP A 298 -22.38 27.76 -1.92
N LEU A 299 -22.21 27.23 -0.71
CA LEU A 299 -22.47 25.83 -0.34
C LEU A 299 -23.87 25.63 0.25
N GLY A 300 -24.67 26.69 0.37
CA GLY A 300 -26.02 26.65 0.93
C GLY A 300 -26.11 27.01 2.42
N CYS A 301 -25.04 27.56 3.01
CA CYS A 301 -25.10 28.13 4.35
C CYS A 301 -26.04 29.34 4.39
N ARG A 302 -26.84 29.47 5.44
CA ARG A 302 -27.82 30.56 5.63
C ARG A 302 -27.61 31.23 6.97
#